data_AF-A0A844CF89-F1
#
_entry.id   AF-A0A844CF89-F1
#
_cell.length_a   1.000
_cell.length_b   1.000
_cell.length_c   1.000
_cell.angle_alpha   90.00
_cell.angle_beta   90.00
_cell.angle_gamma   90.00
#
_symmetry.space_group_name_H-M   'P 1'
#
loop_
_entity.id
_entity.type
_entity.pdbx_description
1 polymer ?
#
loop_
_entity_poly.entity_id
_entity_poly.type
_entity_poly.pdbx_seq_one_letter_code
_entity_poly.pdbx_strand_id
1 'polypeptide(L)'
;MNEWIEDEYDNNVYAMTGWIASQFFTEGLERLEGEEVTWDSYMTALESEPIKNPFGGIIDYSNGSRMGTQEMNLSKIAGEDTWEQVEGLKSIEEILGE
;
A
#
# COMPACT_ATOMS: atom_id res chain seq x y z
N MET A 1 21.89 0.98 1.87
CA MET A 1 22.11 0.84 0.42
C MET A 1 22.43 -0.62 0.16
N ASN A 2 21.56 -1.33 -0.54
CA ASN A 2 21.70 -2.76 -0.82
C ASN A 2 22.79 -2.98 -1.88
N GLU A 3 23.72 -3.92 -1.68
CA GLU A 3 24.84 -4.19 -2.60
C GLU A 3 24.43 -4.67 -4.00
N TRP A 4 23.13 -4.92 -4.23
CA TRP A 4 22.59 -5.60 -5.42
C TRP A 4 21.60 -4.76 -6.22
N ILE A 5 21.33 -3.53 -5.82
CA ILE A 5 20.37 -2.64 -6.47
C ILE A 5 21.12 -1.36 -6.85
N GLU A 6 21.06 -0.96 -8.13
CA GLU A 6 21.65 0.31 -8.55
C GLU A 6 20.93 1.47 -7.85
N ASP A 7 21.67 2.52 -7.49
CA ASP A 7 21.15 3.64 -6.69
C ASP A 7 19.89 4.28 -7.29
N GLU A 8 19.75 4.26 -8.63
CA GLU A 8 18.55 4.76 -9.33
C GLU A 8 17.26 3.99 -9.00
N TYR A 9 17.37 2.75 -8.52
CA TYR A 9 16.24 1.90 -8.13
C TYR A 9 15.97 1.86 -6.62
N ASP A 10 16.83 2.44 -5.78
CA ASP A 10 16.73 2.34 -4.30
C ASP A 10 15.41 2.94 -3.77
N ASN A 11 14.75 3.82 -4.55
CA ASN A 11 13.42 4.38 -4.26
C ASN A 11 12.41 4.26 -5.41
N ASN A 12 12.47 3.18 -6.19
CA ASN A 12 11.55 2.99 -7.30
C ASN A 12 10.11 2.75 -6.83
N VAL A 13 9.21 3.71 -7.11
CA VAL A 13 7.79 3.65 -6.71
C VAL A 13 7.03 2.46 -7.31
N TYR A 14 7.41 1.98 -8.49
CA TYR A 14 6.79 0.81 -9.11
C TYR A 14 7.18 -0.48 -8.38
N ALA A 15 8.45 -0.58 -7.94
CA ALA A 15 8.90 -1.70 -7.13
C ALA A 15 8.19 -1.72 -5.76
N MET A 16 8.07 -0.56 -5.10
CA MET A 16 7.31 -0.44 -3.85
C MET A 16 5.84 -0.86 -4.04
N THR A 17 5.20 -0.40 -5.11
CA THR A 17 3.80 -0.74 -5.40
C THR A 17 3.63 -2.24 -5.68
N GLY A 18 4.55 -2.86 -6.41
CA GLY A 18 4.54 -4.31 -6.65
C GLY A 18 4.77 -5.13 -5.38
N TRP A 19 5.61 -4.63 -4.46
CA TRP A 19 5.79 -5.24 -3.14
C TRP A 19 4.50 -5.17 -2.31
N ILE A 20 3.86 -3.99 -2.23
CA ILE A 20 2.56 -3.82 -1.53
C ILE A 20 1.53 -4.78 -2.12
N ALA A 21 1.50 -4.90 -3.45
CA ALA A 21 0.60 -5.82 -4.13
C ALA A 21 0.79 -7.27 -3.74
N SER A 22 2.04 -7.70 -3.66
CA SER A 22 2.39 -9.05 -3.25
C SER A 22 2.03 -9.29 -1.77
N GLN A 23 2.24 -8.30 -0.91
CA GLN A 23 2.01 -8.42 0.53
C GLN A 23 0.53 -8.61 0.87
N PHE A 24 -0.38 -7.82 0.29
CA PHE A 24 -1.82 -8.02 0.52
C PHE A 24 -2.31 -9.33 -0.10
N PHE A 25 -1.71 -9.77 -1.22
CA PHE A 25 -2.07 -11.04 -1.84
C PHE A 25 -1.71 -12.22 -0.92
N THR A 26 -0.49 -12.20 -0.37
CA THR A 26 -0.06 -13.23 0.59
C THR A 26 -0.90 -13.21 1.87
N GLU A 27 -1.22 -12.01 2.40
CA GLU A 27 -2.09 -11.87 3.57
C GLU A 27 -3.48 -12.49 3.32
N GLY A 28 -4.08 -12.24 2.15
CA GLY A 28 -5.37 -12.85 1.80
C GLY A 28 -5.31 -14.38 1.72
N LEU A 29 -4.19 -14.95 1.27
CA LEU A 29 -3.97 -16.40 1.28
C LEU A 29 -3.72 -16.95 2.69
N GLU A 30 -3.05 -16.20 3.56
CA GLU A 30 -2.83 -16.58 4.97
C GLU A 30 -4.15 -16.60 5.74
N ARG A 31 -5.03 -15.60 5.52
CA ARG A 31 -6.37 -15.56 6.13
C ARG A 31 -7.31 -16.67 5.67
N LEU A 32 -7.05 -17.23 4.49
CA LEU A 32 -7.78 -18.37 3.92
C LEU A 32 -7.36 -19.73 4.52
N GLU A 33 -6.42 -19.79 5.46
CA GLU A 33 -5.87 -21.05 5.94
C GLU A 33 -6.97 -22.05 6.37
N GLY A 34 -7.03 -23.19 5.69
CA GLY A 34 -8.02 -24.24 5.94
C GLY A 34 -9.31 -24.14 5.10
N GLU A 35 -9.45 -23.12 4.26
CA GLU A 35 -10.58 -22.96 3.33
C GLU A 35 -10.23 -23.33 1.88
N GLU A 36 -11.27 -23.58 1.06
CA GLU A 36 -11.09 -23.77 -0.37
C GLU A 36 -10.69 -22.45 -1.03
N VAL A 37 -9.66 -22.48 -1.88
CA VAL A 37 -9.18 -21.27 -2.58
C VAL A 37 -10.12 -20.96 -3.75
N THR A 38 -11.05 -20.05 -3.50
CA THR A 38 -11.98 -19.51 -4.50
C THR A 38 -11.95 -17.98 -4.45
N TRP A 39 -12.53 -17.34 -5.46
CA TRP A 39 -12.68 -15.88 -5.44
C TRP A 39 -13.53 -15.41 -4.25
N ASP A 40 -14.64 -16.10 -3.96
CA ASP A 40 -15.60 -15.69 -2.94
C ASP A 40 -15.02 -15.83 -1.53
N SER A 41 -14.33 -16.96 -1.25
CA SER A 41 -13.63 -17.14 0.02
C SER A 41 -12.50 -16.13 0.17
N TYR A 42 -11.70 -15.89 -0.88
CA TYR A 42 -10.60 -14.93 -0.84
C TYR A 42 -11.07 -13.49 -0.58
N MET A 43 -12.15 -13.05 -1.24
CA MET A 43 -12.73 -11.73 -0.98
C MET A 43 -13.31 -11.66 0.44
N THR A 44 -14.00 -12.70 0.91
CA THR A 44 -14.50 -12.77 2.30
C THR A 44 -13.36 -12.63 3.32
N ALA A 45 -12.24 -13.29 3.07
CA ALA A 45 -11.05 -13.21 3.92
C ALA A 45 -10.39 -11.82 3.90
N LEU A 46 -10.37 -11.14 2.75
CA LEU A 46 -9.86 -9.77 2.65
C LEU A 46 -10.81 -8.72 3.29
N GLU A 47 -12.12 -8.96 3.28
CA GLU A 47 -13.13 -8.06 3.86
C GLU A 47 -13.22 -8.15 5.39
N SER A 48 -12.61 -9.17 6.01
CA SER A 48 -12.73 -9.43 7.46
C SER A 48 -12.12 -8.33 8.33
N GLU A 49 -11.03 -7.70 7.88
CA GLU A 49 -10.35 -6.59 8.54
C GLU A 49 -9.38 -5.87 7.60
N PRO A 50 -9.06 -4.59 7.85
CA PRO A 50 -8.04 -3.87 7.06
C PRO A 50 -6.66 -4.52 7.13
N ILE A 51 -5.87 -4.37 6.07
CA ILE A 51 -4.47 -4.83 6.00
C ILE A 51 -3.54 -3.65 6.24
N LYS A 52 -2.52 -3.82 7.09
CA LYS A 52 -1.52 -2.78 7.34
C LYS A 52 -0.56 -2.68 6.16
N ASN A 53 -0.41 -1.47 5.63
CA ASN A 53 0.54 -1.14 4.58
C ASN A 53 1.67 -0.26 5.16
N PRO A 54 2.92 -0.75 5.25
CA PRO A 54 4.03 0.04 5.79
C PRO A 54 4.41 1.27 4.94
N PHE A 55 3.83 1.43 3.75
CA PHE A 55 4.11 2.52 2.81
C PHE A 55 2.97 3.55 2.67
N GLY A 56 1.87 3.42 3.41
CA GLY A 56 0.79 4.44 3.36
C GLY A 56 -0.51 4.01 4.01
N GLY A 57 -0.42 3.63 5.30
CA GLY A 57 -1.58 3.40 6.16
C GLY A 57 -2.16 2.00 6.05
N ILE A 58 -3.41 1.91 5.61
CA ILE A 58 -4.17 0.65 5.51
C ILE A 58 -4.67 0.41 4.09
N ILE A 59 -4.94 -0.85 3.80
CA ILE A 59 -5.68 -1.32 2.62
C ILE A 59 -7.03 -1.81 3.15
N ASP A 60 -8.13 -1.34 2.57
CA ASP A 60 -9.49 -1.62 3.07
C ASP A 60 -10.38 -2.18 1.96
N TYR A 61 -10.77 -3.44 2.12
CA TYR A 61 -11.66 -4.13 1.19
C TYR A 61 -13.11 -4.15 1.67
N SER A 62 -13.37 -3.66 2.89
CA SER A 62 -14.68 -3.74 3.53
C SER A 62 -15.79 -3.17 2.65
N ASN A 63 -16.97 -3.77 2.76
CA ASN A 63 -18.17 -3.34 2.02
C ASN A 63 -17.97 -3.30 0.50
N GLY A 64 -17.04 -4.10 -0.04
CA GLY A 64 -16.71 -4.14 -1.45
C GLY A 64 -15.94 -2.92 -1.98
N SER A 65 -15.39 -2.07 -1.09
CA SER A 65 -14.71 -0.82 -1.47
C SER A 65 -13.40 -1.04 -2.23
N ARG A 66 -12.65 -2.10 -1.88
CA ARG A 66 -11.39 -2.53 -2.53
C ARG A 66 -10.38 -1.38 -2.67
N MET A 67 -10.22 -0.60 -1.61
CA MET A 67 -9.33 0.55 -1.55
C MET A 67 -7.90 0.09 -1.27
N GLY A 68 -6.96 0.54 -2.10
CA GLY A 68 -5.53 0.38 -1.88
C GLY A 68 -5.00 1.34 -0.82
N THR A 69 -3.72 1.71 -0.90
CA THR A 69 -3.08 2.71 -0.04
C THR A 69 -3.93 3.97 0.11
N GLN A 70 -4.22 4.37 1.35
CA GLN A 70 -5.13 5.50 1.65
C GLN A 70 -4.42 6.75 2.18
N GLU A 71 -3.11 6.67 2.46
CA GLU A 71 -2.32 7.84 2.83
C GLU A 71 -1.51 8.35 1.65
N MET A 72 -1.40 9.67 1.54
CA MET A 72 -0.63 10.34 0.50
C MET A 72 0.26 11.41 1.10
N ASN A 73 1.42 11.63 0.47
CA ASN A 73 2.30 12.74 0.79
C ASN A 73 2.22 13.80 -0.31
N LEU A 74 2.49 15.05 0.04
CA LEU A 74 2.61 16.13 -0.94
C LEU A 74 4.09 16.39 -1.21
N SER A 75 4.50 16.36 -2.48
CA SER A 75 5.86 16.69 -2.90
C SER A 75 5.85 17.78 -3.97
N LYS A 76 6.92 18.57 -4.03
CA LYS A 76 7.16 19.57 -5.07
C LYS A 76 8.49 19.30 -5.78
N ILE A 77 8.60 19.78 -7.01
CA ILE A 77 9.83 19.72 -7.80
C ILE A 77 10.83 20.74 -7.23
N ALA A 78 12.02 20.27 -6.85
CA ALA A 78 13.11 21.08 -6.28
C ALA A 78 14.27 21.30 -7.28
N GLY A 79 14.28 20.60 -8.41
CA GLY A 79 15.30 20.65 -9.45
C GLY A 79 14.95 19.72 -10.61
N GLU A 80 15.88 19.53 -11.55
CA GLU A 80 15.64 18.75 -12.78
C GLU A 80 15.14 17.32 -12.50
N ASP A 81 15.78 16.62 -11.56
CA ASP A 81 15.42 15.25 -11.17
C ASP A 81 15.22 15.10 -9.65
N THR A 82 14.91 16.21 -8.95
CA THR A 82 14.79 16.20 -7.48
C THR A 82 13.42 16.64 -7.01
N TRP A 83 12.90 15.90 -6.04
CA TRP A 83 11.64 16.17 -5.35
C TRP A 83 11.93 16.47 -3.89
N GLU A 84 11.24 17.44 -3.33
CA GLU A 84 11.23 17.73 -1.90
C GLU A 84 9.83 17.47 -1.35
N GLN A 85 9.75 16.76 -0.21
CA GLN A 85 8.50 16.55 0.49
C GLN A 85 8.05 17.87 1.13
N VAL A 86 6.82 18.29 0.81
CA VAL A 86 6.16 19.48 1.39
C VAL A 86 5.39 19.08 2.63
N GLU A 87 4.65 17.97 2.54
CA GLU A 87 3.92 17.36 3.65
C GLU A 87 4.12 15.85 3.63
N GLY A 88 4.23 15.26 4.84
CA GLY A 88 4.34 13.82 5.02
C GLY A 88 3.07 13.05 4.65
N LEU A 89 3.10 11.73 4.84
CA LEU A 89 1.93 10.88 4.65
C LEU A 89 0.81 11.28 5.61
N LYS A 90 -0.39 11.50 5.06
CA LYS A 90 -1.62 11.77 5.81
C LYS A 90 -2.80 11.08 5.14
N SER A 91 -3.79 10.70 5.95
CA SER A 91 -5.09 10.28 5.43
C SER A 91 -5.92 11.50 4.99
N ILE A 92 -7.00 11.27 4.24
CA ILE A 92 -7.91 12.35 3.84
C ILE A 92 -8.60 12.98 5.06
N GLU A 93 -8.92 12.18 6.06
CA GLU A 93 -9.55 12.63 7.31
C GLU A 93 -8.61 13.58 8.07
N GLU A 94 -7.31 13.24 8.18
CA GLU A 94 -6.33 14.13 8.81
C GLU A 94 -6.20 15.46 8.06
N ILE A 95 -6.24 15.43 6.72
CA ILE A 95 -6.18 16.64 5.89
C ILE A 95 -7.42 17.52 6.09
N LEU A 96 -8.60 16.91 6.22
CA LEU A 96 -9.87 17.61 6.43
C LEU A 96 -10.12 18.03 7.88
N GLY A 97 -9.38 17.45 8.83
CA GLY A 97 -9.53 17.70 10.27
C GLY A 97 -10.76 17.01 10.88
N GLU A 98 -11.13 15.85 10.34
CA GLU A 98 -12.28 15.04 10.75
C GLU A 98 -11.92 13.86 11.66
#